data_AF-A0AAV5UBU3-F1
#
_entry.id   AF-A0AAV5UBU3-F1
#
_cell.length_a   1.000
_cell.length_b   1.000
_cell.length_c   1.000
_cell.angle_alpha   90.00
_cell.angle_beta   90.00
_cell.angle_gamma   90.00
#
_symmetry.space_group_name_H-M   'P 1'
#
loop_
_entity.id
_entity.type
_entity.pdbx_description
1 polymer ?
#
loop_
_entity_poly.entity_id
_entity_poly.type
_entity_poly.pdbx_seq_one_letter_code
_entity_poly.pdbx_strand_id
1 'polypeptide(L)'
;PIAVQLSTSESTCETLEHIRNVENLAQLGPRRSEEFSRLLIPLFSSPSLSIRRHALQSAIHSLSANPQRVDQIIDGYRLALGHSNIEIASTAMQYLPQMVTIVGDHSSVLLSAALSASRRHFSPSQFNSIITETMKIAKRQQEEKQEE
;
A
#
# COMPACT_ATOMS: atom_id res chain seq x y z
N PRO A 1 -12.58 -14.31 33.27
CA PRO A 1 -12.59 -12.86 33.56
C PRO A 1 -12.28 -12.05 32.29
N ILE A 2 -13.11 -11.06 31.96
CA ILE A 2 -12.95 -10.15 30.81
C ILE A 2 -11.57 -9.46 30.82
N ALA A 3 -10.94 -9.37 32.00
CA ALA A 3 -9.58 -8.88 32.22
C ALA A 3 -8.45 -9.70 31.56
N VAL A 4 -8.71 -10.95 31.10
CA VAL A 4 -7.68 -11.78 30.44
C VAL A 4 -7.74 -11.64 28.91
N GLN A 5 -8.86 -11.17 28.34
CA GLN A 5 -9.00 -10.97 26.89
C GLN A 5 -8.43 -9.63 26.37
N LEU A 6 -7.96 -8.76 27.26
CA LEU A 6 -7.37 -7.45 26.91
C LEU A 6 -5.84 -7.46 26.85
N SER A 7 -5.20 -8.62 26.98
CA SER A 7 -3.76 -8.71 27.23
C SER A 7 -2.88 -8.96 25.99
N THR A 8 -3.43 -9.02 24.77
CA THR A 8 -2.64 -9.22 23.54
C THR A 8 -3.17 -8.53 22.28
N SER A 9 -4.07 -7.55 22.39
CA SER A 9 -4.47 -6.73 21.23
C SER A 9 -4.16 -5.26 21.53
N GLU A 10 -3.18 -4.68 20.87
CA GLU A 10 -3.20 -3.22 20.67
C GLU A 10 -4.58 -2.86 20.13
N SER A 11 -5.24 -1.90 20.76
CA SER A 11 -6.49 -1.38 20.24
C SER A 11 -6.24 -0.84 18.83
N THR A 12 -7.17 -1.04 17.90
CA THR A 12 -7.06 -0.46 16.55
C THR A 12 -6.78 1.05 16.60
N CYS A 13 -7.33 1.75 17.59
CA CYS A 13 -7.04 3.17 17.82
C CYS A 13 -5.56 3.41 18.20
N GLU A 14 -5.01 2.60 19.10
CA GLU A 14 -3.61 2.70 19.54
C GLU A 14 -2.65 2.42 18.38
N THR A 15 -2.93 1.40 17.55
CA THR A 15 -2.13 1.12 16.36
C THR A 15 -2.20 2.27 15.35
N LEU A 16 -3.37 2.88 15.13
CA LEU A 16 -3.52 4.04 14.23
C LEU A 16 -2.77 5.28 14.75
N GLU A 17 -2.87 5.56 16.05
CA GLU A 17 -2.11 6.65 16.68
C GLU A 17 -0.61 6.41 16.58
N HIS A 18 -0.17 5.16 16.77
CA HIS A 18 1.23 4.78 16.62
C HIS A 18 1.73 5.01 15.20
N ILE A 19 0.99 4.58 14.17
CA ILE A 19 1.33 4.83 12.75
C ILE A 19 1.52 6.33 12.50
N ARG A 20 0.57 7.15 12.97
CA ARG A 20 0.63 8.60 12.77
C ARG A 20 1.83 9.24 13.48
N ASN A 21 2.14 8.78 14.69
CA ASN A 21 3.29 9.28 15.44
C ASN A 21 4.60 8.92 14.74
N VAL A 22 4.76 7.68 14.27
CA VAL A 22 5.95 7.26 13.53
C VAL A 22 6.04 7.97 12.18
N GLU A 23 4.92 8.19 11.48
CA GLU A 23 4.88 8.95 10.22
C GLU A 23 5.43 10.37 10.39
N ASN A 24 5.02 11.07 11.46
CA ASN A 24 5.54 12.41 11.78
C ASN A 24 7.05 12.38 12.09
N LEU A 25 7.52 11.35 12.80
CA LEU A 25 8.94 11.22 13.17
C LEU A 25 9.83 10.78 12.01
N ALA A 26 9.29 10.05 11.03
CA ALA A 26 10.00 9.60 9.83
C ALA A 26 10.44 10.76 8.92
N GLN A 27 9.78 11.92 9.02
CA GLN A 27 10.17 13.13 8.31
C GLN A 27 11.48 13.76 8.84
N LEU A 28 11.97 13.30 10.00
CA LEU A 28 13.13 13.88 10.69
C LEU A 28 14.48 13.26 10.29
N GLY A 29 14.51 12.22 9.44
CA GLY A 29 15.77 11.69 8.90
C GLY A 29 15.71 10.24 8.37
N PRO A 30 16.75 9.81 7.64
CA PRO A 30 16.76 8.55 6.89
C PRO A 30 16.66 7.28 7.76
N ARG A 31 17.27 7.25 8.97
CA ARG A 31 17.16 6.10 9.87
C ARG A 31 15.74 5.86 10.38
N ARG A 32 15.03 6.93 10.73
CA ARG A 32 13.62 6.85 11.18
C ARG A 32 12.67 6.52 10.02
N SER A 33 13.06 6.92 8.81
CA SER A 33 12.37 6.56 7.58
C SER A 33 12.38 5.05 7.31
N GLU A 34 13.49 4.36 7.58
CA GLU A 34 13.57 2.89 7.42
C GLU A 34 12.75 2.14 8.48
N GLU A 35 12.79 2.60 9.73
CA GLU A 35 11.99 2.06 10.83
C GLU A 35 10.49 2.19 10.54
N PHE A 36 10.07 3.31 9.95
CA PHE A 36 8.70 3.51 9.50
C PHE A 36 8.28 2.47 8.44
N SER A 37 9.10 2.24 7.41
CA SER A 37 8.79 1.22 6.39
C SER A 37 8.64 -0.18 7.01
N ARG A 38 9.53 -0.56 7.93
CA ARG A 38 9.48 -1.86 8.63
C ARG A 38 8.19 -2.04 9.44
N LEU A 39 7.70 -0.98 10.07
CA LEU A 39 6.46 -1.01 10.85
C LEU A 39 5.23 -0.97 9.95
N LEU A 40 5.27 -0.20 8.85
CA LEU A 40 4.13 0.04 7.99
C LEU A 40 3.79 -1.15 7.08
N ILE A 41 4.80 -1.79 6.48
CA ILE A 41 4.61 -2.84 5.47
C ILE A 41 3.77 -4.03 5.98
N PRO A 42 4.03 -4.60 7.18
CA PRO A 42 3.20 -5.68 7.71
C PRO A 42 1.72 -5.31 7.85
N LEU A 43 1.42 -4.03 8.09
CA LEU A 43 0.06 -3.53 8.31
C LEU A 43 -0.78 -3.50 7.03
N PHE A 44 -0.17 -3.57 5.84
CA PHE A 44 -0.91 -3.75 4.58
C PHE A 44 -1.74 -5.04 4.58
N SER A 45 -1.29 -6.05 5.32
CA SER A 45 -1.95 -7.35 5.48
C SER A 45 -2.65 -7.50 6.85
N SER A 46 -2.87 -6.40 7.57
CA SER A 46 -3.60 -6.44 8.84
C SER A 46 -5.01 -7.03 8.65
N PRO A 47 -5.54 -7.82 9.60
CA PRO A 47 -6.93 -8.27 9.55
C PRO A 47 -7.93 -7.10 9.63
N SER A 48 -7.54 -5.97 10.23
CA SER A 48 -8.38 -4.78 10.33
C SER A 48 -8.37 -3.94 9.06
N LEU A 49 -9.55 -3.77 8.43
CA LEU A 49 -9.71 -2.91 7.26
C LEU A 49 -9.24 -1.47 7.52
N SER A 50 -9.56 -0.91 8.68
CA SER A 50 -9.16 0.46 9.05
C SER A 50 -7.64 0.61 9.10
N ILE A 51 -6.94 -0.38 9.66
CA ILE A 51 -5.47 -0.40 9.70
C ILE A 51 -4.90 -0.51 8.29
N ARG A 52 -5.41 -1.43 7.46
CA ARG A 52 -4.94 -1.57 6.07
C ARG A 52 -5.08 -0.27 5.28
N ARG A 53 -6.26 0.36 5.34
CA ARG A 53 -6.53 1.62 4.62
C ARG A 53 -5.60 2.73 5.08
N HIS A 54 -5.42 2.88 6.39
CA HIS A 54 -4.53 3.90 6.92
C HIS A 54 -3.08 3.63 6.54
N ALA A 55 -2.61 2.37 6.66
CA ALA A 55 -1.26 2.01 6.29
C ALA A 55 -0.97 2.29 4.80
N LEU A 56 -1.90 1.93 3.91
CA LEU A 56 -1.78 2.21 2.47
C LEU A 56 -1.79 3.72 2.17
N GLN A 57 -2.61 4.50 2.87
CA GLN A 57 -2.64 5.96 2.73
C GLN A 57 -1.33 6.59 3.23
N SER A 58 -0.85 6.20 4.40
CA SER A 58 0.43 6.68 4.93
C SER A 58 1.59 6.28 4.02
N ALA A 59 1.55 5.09 3.40
CA ALA A 59 2.55 4.68 2.42
C ALA A 59 2.58 5.63 1.22
N ILE A 60 1.41 5.96 0.64
CA ILE A 60 1.28 6.89 -0.47
C ILE A 60 1.80 8.28 -0.08
N HIS A 61 1.36 8.85 1.05
CA HIS A 61 1.84 10.15 1.54
C HIS A 61 3.35 10.15 1.76
N SER A 62 3.87 9.07 2.34
CA SER A 62 5.29 8.93 2.62
C SER A 62 6.11 8.90 1.32
N LEU A 63 5.66 8.19 0.28
CA LEU A 63 6.36 8.13 -1.00
C LEU A 63 6.31 9.45 -1.75
N SER A 64 5.19 10.17 -1.67
CA SER A 64 5.09 11.53 -2.21
C SER A 64 6.08 12.51 -1.58
N ALA A 65 6.35 12.36 -0.27
CA ALA A 65 7.29 13.21 0.46
C ALA A 65 8.76 12.78 0.31
N ASN A 66 9.01 11.47 0.15
CA ASN A 66 10.36 10.92 0.01
C ASN A 66 10.35 9.66 -0.88
N PRO A 67 10.63 9.82 -2.19
CA PRO A 67 10.63 8.72 -3.16
C PRO A 67 11.73 7.67 -2.96
N GLN A 68 12.75 7.94 -2.13
CA GLN A 68 13.84 6.96 -1.91
C GLN A 68 13.38 5.67 -1.21
N ARG A 69 12.13 5.62 -0.73
CA ARG A 69 11.52 4.46 -0.05
C ARG A 69 10.78 3.50 -0.99
N VAL A 70 10.76 3.80 -2.28
CA VAL A 70 9.85 3.16 -3.23
C VAL A 70 9.99 1.64 -3.23
N ASP A 71 11.21 1.11 -3.29
CA ASP A 71 11.46 -0.34 -3.43
C ASP A 71 10.87 -1.18 -2.29
N GLN A 72 11.10 -0.76 -1.04
CA GLN A 72 10.62 -1.48 0.14
C GLN A 72 9.08 -1.48 0.20
N ILE A 73 8.47 -0.32 -0.06
CA ILE A 73 7.02 -0.17 -0.01
C ILE A 73 6.35 -0.91 -1.17
N ILE A 74 6.97 -0.91 -2.36
CA ILE A 74 6.50 -1.66 -3.54
C ILE A 74 6.46 -3.15 -3.26
N ASP A 75 7.54 -3.71 -2.71
CA ASP A 75 7.59 -5.14 -2.43
C ASP A 75 6.51 -5.56 -1.42
N GLY A 76 6.33 -4.78 -0.35
CA GLY A 76 5.25 -4.97 0.61
C GLY A 76 3.86 -4.88 -0.01
N TYR A 77 3.64 -3.87 -0.85
CA TYR A 77 2.38 -3.65 -1.53
C TYR A 77 2.07 -4.74 -2.57
N ARG A 78 3.10 -5.24 -3.28
CA ARG A 78 3.00 -6.39 -4.19
C ARG A 78 2.53 -7.65 -3.46
N LEU A 79 3.06 -7.91 -2.26
CA LEU A 79 2.61 -9.03 -1.43
C LEU A 79 1.15 -8.86 -1.00
N ALA A 80 0.71 -7.64 -0.66
CA ALA A 80 -0.69 -7.37 -0.33
C ALA A 80 -1.63 -7.60 -1.52
N LEU A 81 -1.24 -7.20 -2.75
CA LEU A 81 -2.00 -7.50 -3.97
C LEU A 81 -2.14 -9.00 -4.24
N GLY A 82 -1.06 -9.75 -4.03
CA GLY A 82 -1.02 -11.20 -4.25
C GLY A 82 -1.49 -12.03 -3.05
N HIS A 83 -2.07 -11.40 -2.02
CA HIS A 83 -2.40 -12.06 -0.78
C HIS A 83 -3.58 -13.05 -0.96
N SER A 84 -3.51 -14.21 -0.28
CA SER A 84 -4.54 -15.26 -0.40
C SER A 84 -5.90 -14.84 0.16
N ASN A 85 -5.91 -13.99 1.20
CA ASN A 85 -7.10 -13.32 1.69
C ASN A 85 -7.57 -12.23 0.69
N ILE A 86 -8.75 -12.47 0.12
CA ILE A 86 -9.40 -11.61 -0.87
C ILE A 86 -9.63 -10.19 -0.34
N GLU A 87 -9.95 -10.01 0.94
CA GLU A 87 -10.18 -8.67 1.50
C GLU A 87 -8.91 -7.82 1.51
N ILE A 88 -7.75 -8.45 1.76
CA ILE A 88 -6.45 -7.77 1.75
C ILE A 88 -6.11 -7.36 0.32
N ALA A 89 -6.18 -8.31 -0.62
CA ALA A 89 -5.93 -8.05 -2.04
C ALA A 89 -6.91 -6.99 -2.59
N SER A 90 -8.19 -7.06 -2.23
CA SER A 90 -9.22 -6.10 -2.64
C SER A 90 -8.93 -4.72 -2.09
N THR A 91 -8.48 -4.62 -0.82
CA THR A 91 -8.11 -3.33 -0.25
C THR A 91 -6.92 -2.75 -1.00
N ALA A 92 -5.86 -3.53 -1.24
CA ALA A 92 -4.72 -3.09 -2.02
C ALA A 92 -5.14 -2.60 -3.41
N MET A 93 -5.94 -3.39 -4.14
CA MET A 93 -6.45 -3.04 -5.49
C MET A 93 -7.15 -1.69 -5.55
N GLN A 94 -7.91 -1.29 -4.52
CA GLN A 94 -8.59 0.02 -4.48
C GLN A 94 -7.62 1.20 -4.45
N TYR A 95 -6.42 1.04 -3.88
CA TYR A 95 -5.39 2.08 -3.79
C TYR A 95 -4.39 2.04 -4.95
N LEU A 96 -4.51 1.05 -5.85
CA LEU A 96 -3.57 0.84 -6.94
C LEU A 96 -3.40 2.05 -7.87
N PRO A 97 -4.46 2.75 -8.30
CA PRO A 97 -4.29 3.93 -9.15
C PRO A 97 -3.40 4.99 -8.50
N GLN A 98 -3.64 5.29 -7.23
CA GLN A 98 -2.88 6.30 -6.47
C GLN A 98 -1.44 5.86 -6.25
N MET A 99 -1.23 4.59 -5.90
CA MET A 99 0.12 4.05 -5.70
C MET A 99 0.94 4.12 -7.00
N VAL A 100 0.36 3.70 -8.13
CA VAL A 100 1.00 3.77 -9.46
C VAL A 100 1.39 5.20 -9.82
N THR A 101 0.53 6.19 -9.55
CA THR A 101 0.84 7.60 -9.79
C THR A 101 2.12 8.03 -9.06
N ILE A 102 2.35 7.56 -7.83
CA ILE A 102 3.49 7.99 -7.02
C ILE A 102 4.77 7.21 -7.36
N VAL A 103 4.68 5.90 -7.62
CA VAL A 103 5.89 5.06 -7.80
C VAL A 103 6.52 5.18 -9.19
N GLY A 104 5.81 5.77 -10.17
CA GLY A 104 6.33 6.08 -11.50
C GLY A 104 6.91 4.86 -12.21
N ASP A 105 8.24 4.78 -12.30
CA ASP A 105 8.98 3.75 -13.06
C ASP A 105 8.70 2.32 -12.58
N HIS A 106 8.28 2.16 -11.33
CA HIS A 106 7.99 0.86 -10.75
C HIS A 106 6.53 0.40 -10.96
N SER A 107 5.71 1.22 -11.62
CA SER A 107 4.29 0.94 -11.88
C SER A 107 4.06 -0.38 -12.62
N SER A 108 4.99 -0.78 -13.49
CA SER A 108 4.92 -2.03 -14.27
C SER A 108 4.84 -3.29 -13.38
N VAL A 109 5.60 -3.32 -12.29
CA VAL A 109 5.61 -4.44 -11.33
C VAL A 109 4.27 -4.54 -10.60
N LEU A 110 3.72 -3.40 -10.18
CA LEU A 110 2.43 -3.35 -9.49
C LEU A 110 1.27 -3.73 -10.41
N LEU A 111 1.28 -3.26 -11.67
CA LEU A 111 0.29 -3.61 -12.68
C LEU A 111 0.30 -5.11 -12.99
N SER A 112 1.48 -5.72 -13.12
CA SER A 112 1.61 -7.17 -13.34
C SER A 112 1.06 -7.99 -12.17
N ALA A 113 1.35 -7.56 -10.94
CA ALA A 113 0.82 -8.19 -9.73
C ALA A 113 -0.71 -8.04 -9.63
N ALA A 114 -1.24 -6.86 -9.92
CA ALA A 114 -2.68 -6.59 -9.93
C ALA A 114 -3.44 -7.42 -10.98
N LEU A 115 -2.89 -7.55 -12.18
CA LEU A 115 -3.45 -8.42 -13.22
C LEU A 115 -3.49 -9.89 -12.78
N SER A 116 -2.41 -10.35 -12.16
CA SER A 116 -2.31 -11.72 -11.64
C SER A 116 -3.31 -11.97 -10.52
N ALA A 117 -3.46 -11.01 -9.59
CA ALA A 117 -4.43 -11.07 -8.51
C ALA A 117 -5.87 -11.05 -9.03
N SER A 118 -6.18 -10.17 -9.99
CA SER A 118 -7.47 -10.08 -10.67
C SER A 118 -7.90 -11.41 -11.28
N ARG A 119 -7.00 -12.10 -11.99
CA ARG A 119 -7.30 -13.39 -12.62
C ARG A 119 -7.49 -14.54 -11.63
N ARG A 120 -6.85 -14.46 -10.45
CA ARG A 120 -6.85 -15.54 -9.44
C ARG A 120 -8.00 -15.44 -8.46
N HIS A 121 -8.31 -14.22 -8.01
CA HIS A 121 -9.14 -14.01 -6.82
C HIS A 121 -10.46 -13.31 -7.10
N PHE A 122 -10.61 -12.69 -8.26
CA PHE A 122 -11.74 -11.79 -8.53
C PHE A 122 -12.48 -12.21 -9.80
N SER A 123 -13.77 -11.89 -9.85
CA SER A 123 -14.51 -12.04 -11.10
C SER A 123 -13.94 -11.04 -12.13
N PRO A 124 -13.93 -11.39 -13.43
CA PRO A 124 -13.34 -10.53 -14.46
C PRO A 124 -13.87 -9.09 -14.42
N SER A 125 -15.12 -8.87 -14.05
CA SER A 125 -15.72 -7.52 -14.01
C SER A 125 -15.35 -6.69 -12.78
N GLN A 126 -14.90 -7.30 -11.68
CA GLN A 126 -14.85 -6.62 -10.37
C GLN A 126 -13.79 -5.52 -10.28
N PHE A 127 -12.63 -5.71 -10.93
CA PHE A 127 -11.52 -4.75 -10.89
C PHE A 127 -11.03 -4.31 -12.27
N ASN A 128 -11.72 -4.71 -13.35
CA ASN A 128 -11.32 -4.36 -14.71
C ASN A 128 -11.27 -2.84 -14.93
N SER A 129 -12.22 -2.08 -14.39
CA SER A 129 -12.22 -0.61 -14.48
C SER A 129 -11.00 0.00 -13.82
N ILE A 130 -10.70 -0.42 -12.58
CA ILE A 130 -9.54 0.04 -11.80
C ILE A 130 -8.22 -0.30 -12.52
N ILE A 131 -8.07 -1.52 -13.03
CA ILE A 131 -6.87 -1.92 -13.78
C ILE A 131 -6.72 -1.10 -15.05
N THR A 132 -7.81 -0.93 -15.81
CA THR A 132 -7.80 -0.16 -17.07
C THR A 132 -7.44 1.30 -16.81
N GLU A 133 -7.99 1.91 -15.77
CA GLU A 133 -7.65 3.26 -15.35
C GLU A 133 -6.19 3.37 -14.93
N THR A 134 -5.71 2.44 -14.10
CA THR A 134 -4.31 2.40 -13.64
C THR A 134 -3.35 2.28 -14.83
N MET A 135 -3.67 1.45 -15.83
CA MET A 135 -2.86 1.32 -17.05
C MET A 135 -2.81 2.63 -17.84
N LYS A 136 -3.92 3.37 -17.94
CA LYS A 136 -3.96 4.68 -18.60
C LYS A 136 -3.08 5.69 -17.87
N ILE A 137 -3.08 5.69 -16.54
CA ILE A 137 -2.20 6.54 -15.72
C ILE A 137 -0.74 6.22 -16.01
N ALA A 138 -0.34 4.95 -15.92
CA ALA A 138 1.04 4.54 -16.16
C ALA A 138 1.51 4.89 -17.58
N LYS A 139 0.65 4.76 -18.59
CA LYS A 139 0.98 5.12 -19.99
C LYS A 139 1.23 6.62 -20.14
N ARG A 140 0.40 7.48 -19.54
CA ARG A 140 0.59 8.94 -19.57
C ARG A 140 1.92 9.34 -18.93
N GLN A 141 2.26 8.74 -17.79
CA GLN A 141 3.53 9.01 -17.12
C GLN A 141 4.76 8.59 -17.95
N GLN A 142 4.63 7.56 -18.79
CA GLN A 142 5.70 7.18 -19.72
C GLN A 142 5.81 8.12 -20.91
N GLU A 143 4.69 8.64 -21.41
CA GLU A 143 4.64 9.60 -22.52
C GLU A 143 5.23 10.96 -22.11
N GLU A 144 4.85 11.49 -20.94
CA GLU A 144 5.38 12.75 -20.39
C GLU A 144 6.91 12.71 -20.20
N LYS A 145 7.48 11.56 -19.84
CA LYS A 145 8.93 11.38 -19.70
C LYS A 145 9.71 11.28 -21.02
N GLN A 146 9.03 11.01 -22.15
CA GLN A 146 9.67 10.96 -23.46
C GLN A 146 9.71 12.32 -24.16
N GLU A 147 8.97 13.30 -23.64
CA GLU A 147 8.88 14.66 -24.17
C GLU A 147 9.80 15.67 -23.45
N GLU A 148 10.42 15.30 -22.32
CA GLU A 148 11.49 16.03 -21.61
C GLU A 148 12.90 15.65 -22.09
#